data_AF-A0A835I925-F1
#
_entry.id   AF-A0A835I925-F1
#
_cell.length_a   1.000
_cell.length_b   1.000
_cell.length_c   1.000
_cell.angle_alpha   90.00
_cell.angle_beta   90.00
_cell.angle_gamma   90.00
#
_symmetry.space_group_name_H-M   'P 1'
#
loop_
_entity.id
_entity.type
_entity.pdbx_description
1 polymer ?
#
loop_
_entity_poly.entity_id
_entity_poly.type
_entity_poly.pdbx_seq_one_letter_code
_entity_poly.pdbx_strand_id
1 'polypeptide(L)'
;MQNVIAMGENLSMVDGLSLDTREDLEPQSLNAFIETIVKPSLYPIGPIVRIVGAEKIVNKCLAWLTEQPFHSYLNMEELKLLGTWPSPFSYRVIWALKLKGIDYEYIPENLSRKSALLLEYNPVHKKIPVLVHGGKPIAESIVILEYIEEMWPEKPLLPKDPYKRSIARFWSKFADDKGSSMWKIIFYPDEREQAIKDSLEYLKTIEDLGLGETPFFGGDAIGLVDLVFGVIAHWLGAIEEIAGVKLLETNRFPRLHAWTENFKQVAVIKENLPDYDEMVVYLKHRVEVFQTSPWQ
;
A
#
# COMPACT_ATOMS: atom_id res chain seq x y z
N MET A 1 12.58 -25.42 16.46
CA MET A 1 12.07 -26.05 15.22
C MET A 1 10.74 -26.69 15.54
N GLN A 2 9.65 -25.94 15.34
CA GLN A 2 8.29 -26.48 15.25
C GLN A 2 7.45 -25.31 14.71
N ASN A 3 7.36 -25.23 13.39
CA ASN A 3 6.37 -24.39 12.74
C ASN A 3 5.29 -25.34 12.23
N VAL A 4 4.17 -25.34 12.95
CA VAL A 4 2.89 -25.85 12.47
C VAL A 4 2.29 -24.72 11.62
N ILE A 5 2.00 -24.99 10.36
CA ILE A 5 1.19 -24.09 9.52
C ILE A 5 -0.17 -24.77 9.35
N ALA A 6 -1.22 -24.08 9.78
CA ALA A 6 -2.60 -24.50 9.63
C ALA A 6 -3.04 -24.30 8.17
N MET A 7 -3.64 -25.34 7.58
CA MET A 7 -4.22 -25.31 6.24
C MET A 7 -5.72 -25.00 6.28
N GLY A 8 -6.18 -24.31 5.24
CA GLY A 8 -7.44 -24.58 4.55
C GLY A 8 -8.74 -24.39 5.34
N GLU A 9 -9.29 -23.18 5.34
CA GLU A 9 -10.73 -22.99 5.47
C GLU A 9 -11.23 -22.08 4.32
N ASN A 10 -12.10 -22.64 3.47
CA ASN A 10 -12.74 -22.05 2.27
C ASN A 10 -11.97 -22.06 0.93
N LEU A 11 -11.65 -23.25 0.43
CA LEU A 11 -11.47 -23.51 -1.02
C LEU A 11 -12.68 -24.26 -1.60
N SER A 12 -13.90 -23.81 -1.32
CA SER A 12 -15.13 -24.47 -1.80
C SER A 12 -15.46 -24.20 -3.29
N MET A 13 -14.58 -23.54 -4.04
CA MET A 13 -14.89 -22.98 -5.38
C MET A 13 -13.72 -23.10 -6.38
N VAL A 14 -12.96 -24.19 -6.39
CA VAL A 14 -11.93 -24.41 -7.44
C VAL A 14 -12.15 -25.77 -8.11
N ASP A 15 -12.31 -25.77 -9.44
CA ASP A 15 -12.42 -26.98 -10.27
C ASP A 15 -11.04 -27.69 -10.47
N GLY A 16 -10.20 -27.75 -9.44
CA GLY A 16 -8.86 -28.34 -9.55
C GLY A 16 -8.24 -28.83 -8.24
N LEU A 17 -7.14 -29.57 -8.38
CA LEU A 17 -6.45 -30.28 -7.30
C LEU A 17 -5.31 -29.45 -6.72
N SER A 18 -5.29 -29.32 -5.39
CA SER A 18 -4.20 -28.75 -4.62
C SER A 18 -3.21 -29.86 -4.23
N LEU A 19 -1.93 -29.68 -4.53
CA LEU A 19 -0.86 -30.57 -4.07
C LEU A 19 -0.05 -29.83 -3.00
N ASP A 20 -0.07 -30.36 -1.77
CA ASP A 20 0.46 -29.69 -0.59
C ASP A 20 1.64 -30.47 0.02
N THR A 21 1.53 -31.81 0.03
CA THR A 21 2.52 -32.68 0.71
C THR A 21 3.39 -33.47 -0.25
N ARG A 22 4.52 -33.97 0.26
CA ARG A 22 5.39 -34.90 -0.48
C ARG A 22 4.69 -36.20 -0.83
N GLU A 23 3.80 -36.69 0.03
CA GLU A 23 3.04 -37.92 -0.21
C GLU A 23 2.04 -37.78 -1.37
N ASP A 24 1.50 -36.57 -1.59
CA ASP A 24 0.63 -36.26 -2.74
C ASP A 24 1.39 -36.32 -4.08
N LEU A 25 2.71 -36.13 -4.04
CA LEU A 25 3.60 -36.17 -5.20
C LEU A 25 4.16 -37.57 -5.50
N GLU A 26 3.93 -38.55 -4.61
CA GLU A 26 4.38 -39.92 -4.85
C GLU A 26 3.59 -40.57 -6.01
N PRO A 27 4.23 -41.29 -6.94
CA PRO A 27 3.57 -41.79 -8.16
C PRO A 27 2.33 -42.65 -7.90
N GLN A 28 2.31 -43.40 -6.80
CA GLN A 28 1.21 -44.28 -6.42
C GLN A 28 -0.01 -43.48 -5.96
N SER A 29 0.22 -42.45 -5.14
CA SER A 29 -0.81 -41.50 -4.71
C SER A 29 -1.38 -40.78 -5.93
N LEU A 30 -0.51 -40.20 -6.77
CA LEU A 30 -0.94 -39.45 -7.96
C LEU A 30 -1.77 -40.30 -8.93
N ASN A 31 -1.34 -41.54 -9.20
CA ASN A 31 -2.05 -42.45 -10.10
C ASN A 31 -3.41 -42.90 -9.53
N ALA A 32 -3.49 -43.22 -8.24
CA ALA A 32 -4.75 -43.57 -7.59
C ALA A 32 -5.78 -42.42 -7.66
N PHE A 33 -5.32 -41.15 -7.67
CA PHE A 33 -6.21 -39.99 -7.79
C PHE A 33 -6.60 -39.67 -9.24
N ILE A 34 -5.68 -39.80 -10.20
CA ILE A 34 -5.94 -39.60 -11.64
C ILE A 34 -7.00 -40.57 -12.16
N GLU A 35 -7.02 -41.81 -11.67
CA GLU A 35 -8.04 -42.80 -12.05
C GLU A 35 -9.44 -42.42 -11.54
N THR A 36 -9.52 -41.60 -10.49
CA THR A 36 -10.79 -41.21 -9.85
C THR A 36 -11.38 -39.91 -10.41
N ILE A 37 -10.58 -39.05 -11.05
CA ILE A 37 -10.99 -37.71 -11.52
C ILE A 37 -10.64 -37.53 -12.99
N VAL A 38 -11.66 -37.35 -13.82
CA VAL A 38 -11.56 -37.45 -15.29
C VAL A 38 -10.77 -36.30 -15.94
N LYS A 39 -10.58 -35.15 -15.28
CA LYS A 39 -9.77 -34.00 -15.77
C LYS A 39 -9.63 -32.88 -14.71
N PRO A 40 -8.66 -32.94 -13.79
CA PRO A 40 -8.39 -31.82 -12.90
C PRO A 40 -7.29 -30.90 -13.45
N SER A 41 -7.43 -29.60 -13.24
CA SER A 41 -6.31 -28.66 -13.27
C SER A 41 -5.48 -28.85 -12.00
N LEU A 42 -4.16 -29.03 -12.11
CA LEU A 42 -3.25 -29.24 -10.98
C LEU A 42 -2.60 -27.92 -10.56
N TYR A 43 -2.70 -27.58 -9.27
CA TYR A 43 -2.10 -26.37 -8.69
C TYR A 43 -1.06 -26.76 -7.63
N PRO A 44 0.24 -26.59 -7.90
CA PRO A 44 1.26 -26.85 -6.90
C PRO A 44 1.27 -25.74 -5.84
N ILE A 45 1.10 -26.11 -4.58
CA ILE A 45 1.19 -25.18 -3.44
C ILE A 45 2.33 -25.66 -2.55
N GLY A 46 3.58 -25.31 -2.89
CA GLY A 46 4.72 -25.61 -2.02
C GLY A 46 6.08 -25.65 -2.72
N PRO A 47 7.19 -25.57 -1.95
CA PRO A 47 8.53 -25.50 -2.53
C PRO A 47 8.86 -26.81 -3.25
N ILE A 48 9.13 -26.71 -4.56
CA ILE A 48 9.65 -27.81 -5.37
C ILE A 48 11.04 -28.17 -4.81
N VAL A 49 11.11 -29.22 -4.00
CA VAL A 49 12.37 -29.72 -3.48
C VAL A 49 13.17 -30.30 -4.65
N ARG A 50 14.41 -29.84 -4.87
CA ARG A 50 15.35 -30.47 -5.82
C ARG A 50 15.59 -31.92 -5.39
N ILE A 51 15.05 -32.88 -6.15
CA ILE A 51 15.31 -34.31 -5.95
C ILE A 51 16.60 -34.70 -6.68
N VAL A 52 17.65 -35.03 -5.93
CA VAL A 52 18.90 -35.57 -6.49
C VAL A 52 18.61 -36.95 -7.09
N GLY A 53 18.92 -37.13 -8.39
CA GLY A 53 18.72 -38.39 -9.13
C GLY A 53 17.42 -38.49 -9.95
N ALA A 54 16.54 -37.49 -9.90
CA ALA A 54 15.29 -37.45 -10.68
C ALA A 54 15.29 -36.37 -11.78
N GLU A 55 16.46 -35.98 -12.29
CA GLU A 55 16.63 -34.89 -13.28
C GLU A 55 15.69 -35.04 -14.48
N LYS A 56 15.48 -36.27 -14.96
CA LYS A 56 14.62 -36.53 -16.12
C LYS A 56 13.12 -36.32 -15.84
N ILE A 57 12.68 -36.52 -14.60
CA ILE A 57 11.28 -36.33 -14.18
C ILE A 57 11.06 -34.87 -13.83
N VAL A 58 11.98 -34.25 -13.08
CA VAL A 58 11.95 -32.83 -12.75
C VAL A 58 11.97 -31.98 -14.02
N ASN A 59 12.82 -32.29 -15.00
CA ASN A 59 12.87 -31.55 -16.26
C ASN A 59 11.60 -31.74 -17.11
N LYS A 60 10.92 -32.89 -17.02
CA LYS A 60 9.63 -33.12 -17.69
C LYS A 60 8.50 -32.36 -17.01
N CYS A 61 8.45 -32.36 -15.68
CA CYS A 61 7.49 -31.58 -14.92
C CYS A 61 7.70 -30.07 -15.16
N LEU A 62 8.94 -29.59 -15.13
CA LEU A 62 9.27 -28.20 -15.43
C LEU A 62 8.91 -27.82 -16.87
N ALA A 63 9.24 -28.65 -17.86
CA ALA A 63 8.86 -28.40 -19.25
C ALA A 63 7.33 -28.35 -19.44
N TRP A 64 6.61 -29.32 -18.87
CA TRP A 64 5.14 -29.36 -18.90
C TRP A 64 4.50 -28.17 -18.20
N LEU A 65 5.07 -27.73 -17.08
CA LEU A 65 4.70 -26.52 -16.35
C LEU A 65 4.92 -25.28 -17.24
N THR A 66 6.07 -25.16 -17.91
CA THR A 66 6.39 -24.02 -18.78
C THR A 66 5.44 -23.91 -19.99
N GLU A 67 4.82 -25.01 -20.39
CA GLU A 67 3.82 -25.09 -21.47
C GLU A 67 2.38 -24.77 -21.01
N GLN A 68 2.12 -24.63 -19.69
CA GLN A 68 0.81 -24.23 -19.19
C GLN A 68 0.55 -22.72 -19.42
N PRO A 69 -0.71 -22.31 -19.64
CA PRO A 69 -1.04 -20.89 -19.83
C PRO A 69 -0.57 -20.05 -18.65
N PHE A 70 -0.06 -18.85 -18.95
CA PHE A 70 0.64 -17.91 -18.06
C PHE A 70 -0.12 -17.52 -16.77
N HIS A 71 -1.39 -17.92 -16.63
CA HIS A 71 -2.25 -17.61 -15.49
C HIS A 71 -2.29 -18.71 -14.41
N SER A 72 -1.49 -19.78 -14.56
CA SER A 72 -1.47 -20.92 -13.64
C SER A 72 -0.41 -20.82 -12.52
N TYR A 73 0.42 -19.75 -12.52
CA TYR A 73 1.38 -19.47 -11.45
C TYR A 73 0.92 -18.28 -10.64
N LEU A 74 0.16 -18.52 -9.57
CA LEU A 74 0.08 -17.54 -8.48
C LEU A 74 1.39 -17.67 -7.71
N ASN A 75 2.39 -16.90 -8.11
CA ASN A 75 3.63 -16.81 -7.36
C ASN A 75 3.27 -16.10 -6.04
N MET A 76 3.09 -16.88 -4.97
CA MET A 76 2.61 -16.40 -3.66
C MET A 76 3.55 -15.37 -3.02
N GLU A 77 4.74 -15.18 -3.58
CA GLU A 77 5.72 -14.17 -3.18
C GLU A 77 5.68 -12.89 -4.03
N GLU A 78 4.90 -12.85 -5.13
CA GLU A 78 4.86 -11.67 -5.98
C GLU A 78 4.05 -10.54 -5.31
N LEU A 79 4.74 -9.43 -5.05
CA LEU A 79 4.17 -8.22 -4.48
C LEU A 79 4.32 -7.06 -5.47
N LYS A 80 3.21 -6.51 -5.92
CA LYS A 80 3.15 -5.36 -6.84
C LYS A 80 2.44 -4.18 -6.18
N LEU A 81 2.91 -2.97 -6.44
CA LEU A 81 2.24 -1.74 -6.04
C LEU A 81 1.91 -0.91 -7.28
N LEU A 82 0.61 -0.83 -7.61
CA LEU A 82 0.11 0.14 -8.58
C LEU A 82 0.03 1.50 -7.89
N GLY A 83 0.75 2.48 -8.42
CA GLY A 83 0.85 3.80 -7.80
C GLY A 83 1.19 4.90 -8.78
N THR A 84 1.22 6.13 -8.30
CA THR A 84 1.74 7.25 -9.08
C THR A 84 2.61 8.14 -8.20
N TRP A 85 3.72 8.62 -8.76
CA TRP A 85 4.78 9.29 -7.99
C TRP A 85 4.39 10.61 -7.29
N PRO A 86 3.34 11.37 -7.69
CA PRO A 86 2.93 12.56 -6.93
C PRO A 86 1.82 12.25 -5.91
N SER A 87 1.41 10.98 -5.76
CA SER A 87 0.31 10.61 -4.86
C SER A 87 0.79 10.35 -3.43
N PRO A 88 0.36 11.14 -2.42
CA PRO A 88 0.72 10.87 -1.03
C PRO A 88 0.15 9.53 -0.55
N PHE A 89 -0.98 9.09 -1.10
CA PHE A 89 -1.57 7.79 -0.78
C PHE A 89 -0.68 6.64 -1.24
N SER A 90 -0.01 6.76 -2.40
CA SER A 90 0.99 5.79 -2.83
C SER A 90 2.21 5.80 -1.92
N TYR A 91 2.66 6.98 -1.48
CA TYR A 91 3.83 7.12 -0.61
C TYR A 91 3.63 6.53 0.78
N ARG A 92 2.40 6.57 1.33
CA ARG A 92 2.05 5.81 2.55
C ARG A 92 2.50 4.34 2.44
N VAL A 93 2.15 3.69 1.34
CA VAL A 93 2.46 2.27 1.10
C VAL A 93 3.95 2.06 0.78
N ILE A 94 4.54 2.94 -0.05
CA ILE A 94 5.99 2.90 -0.35
C ILE A 94 6.81 2.96 0.93
N TRP A 95 6.54 3.94 1.80
CA TRP A 95 7.27 4.08 3.06
C TRP A 95 7.07 2.88 3.98
N ALA A 96 5.85 2.33 4.08
CA ALA A 96 5.60 1.15 4.90
C ALA A 96 6.40 -0.07 4.43
N LEU A 97 6.38 -0.35 3.12
CA LEU A 97 7.15 -1.45 2.53
C LEU A 97 8.66 -1.24 2.73
N LYS A 98 9.17 -0.02 2.52
CA LYS A 98 10.59 0.31 2.72
C LYS A 98 11.03 0.22 4.19
N LEU A 99 10.22 0.71 5.14
CA LEU A 99 10.51 0.62 6.57
C LEU A 99 10.57 -0.84 7.04
N LYS A 100 9.66 -1.68 6.54
CA LYS A 100 9.67 -3.12 6.82
C LYS A 100 10.78 -3.86 6.07
N GLY A 101 11.26 -3.31 4.96
CA GLY A 101 12.32 -3.91 4.12
C GLY A 101 11.74 -5.00 3.21
N ILE A 102 10.53 -4.76 2.70
CA ILE A 102 9.81 -5.67 1.81
C ILE A 102 10.06 -5.24 0.37
N ASP A 103 10.55 -6.17 -0.44
CA ASP A 103 10.71 -5.96 -1.88
C ASP A 103 9.38 -6.06 -2.61
N TYR A 104 9.20 -5.21 -3.62
CA TYR A 104 7.99 -5.17 -4.43
C TYR A 104 8.29 -4.59 -5.82
N GLU A 105 7.49 -4.96 -6.80
CA GLU A 105 7.46 -4.33 -8.12
C GLU A 105 6.57 -3.09 -8.08
N TYR A 106 7.09 -1.93 -8.49
CA TYR A 106 6.30 -0.72 -8.63
C TYR A 106 5.77 -0.58 -10.05
N ILE A 107 4.44 -0.50 -10.20
CA ILE A 107 3.77 -0.35 -11.49
C ILE A 107 3.22 1.08 -11.57
N PRO A 108 3.83 1.97 -12.37
CA PRO A 108 3.37 3.35 -12.49
C PRO A 108 2.04 3.44 -13.25
N GLU A 109 1.08 4.14 -12.67
CA GLU A 109 -0.26 4.38 -13.25
C GLU A 109 -0.40 5.82 -13.78
N ASN A 110 -1.06 5.93 -14.95
CA ASN A 110 -1.49 7.20 -15.50
C ASN A 110 -2.98 7.43 -15.16
N LEU A 111 -3.27 8.37 -14.26
CA LEU A 111 -4.65 8.59 -13.80
C LEU A 111 -5.56 9.27 -14.83
N SER A 112 -5.00 9.91 -15.86
CA SER A 112 -5.76 10.43 -17.01
C SER A 112 -6.16 9.32 -17.99
N ARG A 113 -5.39 8.21 -18.01
CA ARG A 113 -5.66 7.02 -18.83
C ARG A 113 -5.38 5.76 -18.01
N LYS A 114 -6.36 5.42 -17.16
CA LYS A 114 -6.27 4.28 -16.24
C LYS A 114 -6.01 2.98 -17.00
N SER A 115 -5.07 2.17 -16.52
CA SER A 115 -4.76 0.88 -17.12
C SER A 115 -5.94 -0.11 -16.98
N ALA A 116 -5.97 -1.13 -17.84
CA ALA A 116 -6.93 -2.23 -17.68
C ALA A 116 -6.74 -2.94 -16.33
N LEU A 117 -5.47 -3.07 -15.90
CA LEU A 117 -5.09 -3.69 -14.62
C LEU A 117 -5.69 -2.94 -13.42
N LEU A 118 -5.60 -1.61 -13.40
CA LEU A 118 -6.18 -0.79 -12.34
C LEU A 118 -7.72 -0.92 -12.31
N LEU A 119 -8.36 -0.95 -13.47
CA LEU A 119 -9.82 -1.09 -13.59
C LEU A 119 -10.30 -2.48 -13.16
N GLU A 120 -9.50 -3.51 -13.39
CA GLU A 120 -9.74 -4.88 -12.94
C GLU A 120 -9.54 -5.03 -11.42
N TYR A 121 -8.43 -4.50 -10.89
CA TYR A 121 -8.06 -4.68 -9.49
C TYR A 121 -8.79 -3.77 -8.50
N ASN A 122 -9.25 -2.60 -8.95
CA ASN A 122 -10.10 -1.72 -8.15
C ASN A 122 -11.32 -1.25 -8.96
N PRO A 123 -12.28 -2.14 -9.27
CA PRO A 123 -13.40 -1.81 -10.13
C PRO A 123 -14.38 -0.82 -9.47
N VAL A 124 -14.41 -0.79 -8.12
CA VAL A 124 -15.28 0.07 -7.32
C VAL A 124 -14.83 1.53 -7.39
N HIS A 125 -13.59 1.81 -6.98
CA HIS A 125 -13.11 3.20 -6.88
C HIS A 125 -12.24 3.61 -8.06
N LYS A 126 -11.61 2.65 -8.75
CA LYS A 126 -10.69 2.90 -9.88
C LYS A 126 -9.57 3.85 -9.48
N LYS A 127 -9.08 3.73 -8.24
CA LYS A 127 -8.08 4.60 -7.61
C LYS A 127 -6.84 3.80 -7.22
N ILE A 128 -5.72 4.51 -7.18
CA ILE A 128 -4.46 4.07 -6.57
C ILE A 128 -4.39 4.56 -5.11
N PRO A 129 -3.49 4.00 -4.28
CA PRO A 129 -2.70 2.79 -4.52
C PRO A 129 -3.54 1.52 -4.58
N VAL A 130 -3.02 0.50 -5.27
CA VAL A 130 -3.47 -0.89 -5.16
C VAL A 130 -2.25 -1.76 -4.93
N LEU A 131 -2.22 -2.48 -3.81
CA LEU A 131 -1.22 -3.51 -3.54
C LEU A 131 -1.77 -4.84 -4.08
N VAL A 132 -0.96 -5.60 -4.82
CA VAL A 132 -1.34 -6.91 -5.32
C VAL A 132 -0.37 -7.92 -4.73
N HIS A 133 -0.86 -8.81 -3.87
CA HIS A 133 -0.07 -9.82 -3.21
C HIS A 133 -0.52 -11.21 -3.67
N GLY A 134 0.36 -11.94 -4.36
CA GLY A 134 0.02 -13.25 -4.92
C GLY A 134 -1.22 -13.20 -5.80
N GLY A 135 -1.29 -12.20 -6.69
CA GLY A 135 -2.43 -11.96 -7.60
C GLY A 135 -3.70 -11.39 -6.95
N LYS A 136 -3.73 -11.18 -5.63
CA LYS A 136 -4.91 -10.66 -4.91
C LYS A 136 -4.78 -9.16 -4.68
N PRO A 137 -5.67 -8.31 -5.22
CA PRO A 137 -5.59 -6.88 -5.04
C PRO A 137 -6.18 -6.42 -3.69
N ILE A 138 -5.51 -5.47 -3.06
CA ILE A 138 -5.93 -4.74 -1.87
C ILE A 138 -5.92 -3.25 -2.23
N ALA A 139 -7.07 -2.60 -2.10
CA ALA A 139 -7.25 -1.17 -2.36
C ALA A 139 -7.37 -0.38 -1.05
N GLU A 140 -7.28 0.95 -1.16
CA GLU A 140 -7.29 1.94 -0.07
C GLU A 140 -6.00 1.94 0.78
N SER A 141 -5.30 3.08 0.79
CA SER A 141 -3.96 3.17 1.39
C SER A 141 -3.90 2.73 2.85
N ILE A 142 -4.87 3.11 3.70
CA ILE A 142 -4.90 2.70 5.12
C ILE A 142 -5.19 1.21 5.27
N VAL A 143 -6.08 0.66 4.45
CA VAL A 143 -6.38 -0.79 4.46
C VAL A 143 -5.14 -1.57 4.04
N ILE A 144 -4.41 -1.09 3.04
CA ILE A 144 -3.13 -1.65 2.62
C ILE A 144 -2.09 -1.58 3.76
N LEU A 145 -2.02 -0.48 4.51
CA LEU A 145 -1.11 -0.37 5.66
C LEU A 145 -1.43 -1.39 6.76
N GLU A 146 -2.70 -1.59 7.09
CA GLU A 146 -3.13 -2.61 8.06
C GLU A 146 -2.81 -4.02 7.55
N TYR A 147 -3.06 -4.30 6.27
CA TYR A 147 -2.69 -5.58 5.65
C TYR A 147 -1.19 -5.85 5.75
N ILE A 148 -0.36 -4.85 5.44
CA ILE A 148 1.10 -4.95 5.57
C ILE A 148 1.53 -5.18 7.02
N GLU A 149 0.86 -4.55 7.99
CA GLU A 149 1.14 -4.72 9.42
C GLU A 149 0.80 -6.13 9.91
N GLU A 150 -0.28 -6.74 9.38
CA GLU A 150 -0.70 -8.10 9.73
C GLU A 150 0.17 -9.17 9.05
N MET A 151 0.56 -8.96 7.79
CA MET A 151 1.33 -9.94 7.01
C MET A 151 2.82 -9.96 7.37
N TRP A 152 3.41 -8.82 7.75
CA TRP A 152 4.83 -8.71 8.09
C TRP A 152 5.00 -8.05 9.47
N PRO A 153 4.89 -8.82 10.56
CA PRO A 153 4.88 -8.30 11.93
C PRO A 153 6.27 -7.87 12.42
N GLU A 154 7.36 -8.24 11.73
CA GLU A 154 8.71 -7.80 12.07
C GLU A 154 8.86 -6.29 11.74
N LYS A 155 9.08 -5.47 12.78
CA LYS A 155 9.05 -3.97 12.74
C LYS A 155 7.62 -3.42 12.68
N PRO A 156 6.91 -3.44 13.82
CA PRO A 156 5.52 -3.01 13.89
C PRO A 156 5.40 -1.49 13.68
N LEU A 157 4.46 -1.08 12.83
CA LEU A 157 4.04 0.31 12.64
C LEU A 157 2.86 0.66 13.55
N LEU A 158 2.18 -0.34 14.12
CA LEU A 158 1.12 -0.16 15.10
C LEU A 158 1.54 -0.67 16.48
N PRO A 159 1.07 -0.02 17.57
CA PRO A 159 1.24 -0.56 18.92
C PRO A 159 0.63 -1.96 19.06
N LYS A 160 1.23 -2.81 19.90
CA LYS A 160 0.66 -4.13 20.26
C LYS A 160 -0.56 -4.01 21.18
N ASP A 161 -0.59 -2.98 22.02
CA ASP A 161 -1.70 -2.70 22.91
C ASP A 161 -2.97 -2.34 22.12
N PRO A 162 -4.11 -3.04 22.31
CA PRO A 162 -5.33 -2.81 21.55
C PRO A 162 -5.88 -1.38 21.67
N TYR A 163 -5.78 -0.78 22.86
CA TYR A 163 -6.28 0.57 23.08
C TYR A 163 -5.43 1.59 22.31
N LYS A 164 -4.11 1.57 22.45
CA LYS A 164 -3.19 2.42 21.68
C LYS A 164 -3.35 2.22 20.17
N ARG A 165 -3.57 0.97 19.72
CA ARG A 165 -3.87 0.68 18.31
C ARG A 165 -5.18 1.33 17.85
N SER A 166 -6.22 1.35 18.70
CA SER A 166 -7.48 2.05 18.40
C SER A 166 -7.29 3.56 18.25
N ILE A 167 -6.41 4.17 19.05
CA ILE A 167 -6.06 5.60 18.94
C ILE A 167 -5.34 5.87 17.62
N ALA A 168 -4.40 5.01 17.21
CA ALA A 168 -3.73 5.14 15.92
C ALA A 168 -4.72 5.06 14.74
N ARG A 169 -5.68 4.12 14.81
CA ARG A 169 -6.76 3.99 13.82
C ARG A 169 -7.68 5.19 13.79
N PHE A 170 -8.01 5.76 14.95
CA PHE A 170 -8.79 6.99 15.05
C PHE A 170 -8.12 8.14 14.31
N TRP A 171 -6.83 8.40 14.57
CA TRP A 171 -6.10 9.47 13.89
C TRP A 171 -5.94 9.23 12.40
N SER A 172 -5.74 7.97 11.99
CA SER A 172 -5.67 7.60 10.58
C SER A 172 -7.01 7.86 9.86
N LYS A 173 -8.13 7.53 10.50
CA LYS A 173 -9.47 7.85 9.99
C LYS A 173 -9.72 9.36 9.96
N PHE A 174 -9.35 10.08 11.00
CA PHE A 174 -9.48 11.54 11.06
C PHE A 174 -8.74 12.21 9.89
N ALA A 175 -7.53 11.70 9.56
CA ALA A 175 -6.75 12.20 8.44
C ALA A 175 -7.47 12.04 7.08
N ASP A 176 -8.09 10.89 6.83
CA ASP A 176 -8.81 10.65 5.57
C ASP A 176 -10.15 11.41 5.52
N ASP A 177 -10.85 11.54 6.65
CA ASP A 177 -12.12 12.29 6.72
C ASP A 177 -11.92 13.80 6.51
N LYS A 178 -10.82 14.37 7.04
CA LYS A 178 -10.61 15.82 7.09
C LYS A 178 -9.51 16.34 6.18
N GLY A 179 -8.55 15.51 5.78
CA GLY A 179 -7.37 15.94 5.00
C GLY A 179 -7.68 16.39 3.58
N SER A 180 -8.90 16.13 3.07
CA SER A 180 -9.34 16.59 1.74
C SER A 180 -9.40 18.12 1.61
N SER A 181 -9.56 18.85 2.73
CA SER A 181 -9.62 20.31 2.76
C SER A 181 -8.36 20.97 2.20
N MET A 182 -7.18 20.41 2.45
CA MET A 182 -5.91 20.95 1.95
C MET A 182 -5.87 20.97 0.42
N TRP A 183 -6.35 19.91 -0.23
CA TRP A 183 -6.42 19.84 -1.70
C TRP A 183 -7.40 20.85 -2.27
N LYS A 184 -8.49 21.13 -1.56
CA LYS A 184 -9.50 22.07 -2.03
C LYS A 184 -8.96 23.49 -2.25
N ILE A 185 -7.94 23.88 -1.47
CA ILE A 185 -7.30 25.19 -1.56
C ILE A 185 -6.80 25.48 -2.99
N ILE A 186 -6.22 24.49 -3.65
CA ILE A 186 -5.65 24.67 -5.00
C ILE A 186 -6.61 24.24 -6.10
N PHE A 187 -7.48 23.24 -5.87
CA PHE A 187 -8.35 22.71 -6.92
C PHE A 187 -9.67 23.48 -7.08
N TYR A 188 -10.20 24.10 -6.01
CA TYR A 188 -11.51 24.75 -6.01
C TYR A 188 -11.39 26.22 -5.54
N PRO A 189 -11.10 27.16 -6.45
CA PRO A 189 -10.91 28.58 -6.11
C PRO A 189 -12.07 29.20 -5.33
N ASP A 190 -13.32 28.85 -5.69
CA ASP A 190 -14.53 29.37 -5.05
C ASP A 190 -14.72 28.87 -3.61
N GLU A 191 -14.15 27.71 -3.27
CA GLU A 191 -14.18 27.14 -1.91
C GLU A 191 -12.91 27.49 -1.10
N ARG A 192 -11.94 28.18 -1.69
CA ARG A 192 -10.59 28.35 -1.12
C ARG A 192 -10.60 28.94 0.29
N GLU A 193 -11.39 29.99 0.53
CA GLU A 193 -11.43 30.64 1.84
C GLU A 193 -11.93 29.67 2.94
N GLN A 194 -12.96 28.89 2.65
CA GLN A 194 -13.47 27.88 3.58
C GLN A 194 -12.47 26.72 3.75
N ALA A 195 -11.87 26.27 2.65
CA ALA A 195 -10.84 25.22 2.67
C ALA A 195 -9.62 25.60 3.53
N ILE A 196 -9.22 26.88 3.52
CA ILE A 196 -8.17 27.41 4.41
C ILE A 196 -8.61 27.31 5.88
N LYS A 197 -9.83 27.74 6.22
CA LYS A 197 -10.36 27.67 7.59
C LYS A 197 -10.41 26.22 8.08
N ASP A 198 -10.96 25.32 7.27
CA ASP A 198 -11.07 23.89 7.57
C ASP A 198 -9.69 23.24 7.73
N SER A 199 -8.71 23.63 6.88
CA SER A 199 -7.33 23.14 6.98
C SER A 199 -6.64 23.63 8.25
N LEU A 200 -6.85 24.88 8.65
CA LEU A 200 -6.31 25.42 9.89
C LEU A 200 -6.91 24.74 11.13
N GLU A 201 -8.22 24.46 11.12
CA GLU A 201 -8.88 23.70 12.20
C GLU A 201 -8.37 22.26 12.26
N TYR A 202 -8.18 21.62 11.10
CA TYR A 202 -7.58 20.29 10.99
C TYR A 202 -6.17 20.25 11.58
N LEU A 203 -5.27 21.17 11.18
CA LEU A 203 -3.92 21.27 11.71
C LEU A 203 -3.92 21.58 13.23
N LYS A 204 -4.81 22.46 13.68
CA LYS A 204 -4.97 22.80 15.11
C LYS A 204 -5.39 21.60 15.94
N THR A 205 -6.33 20.80 15.43
CA THR A 205 -6.78 19.59 16.13
C THR A 205 -5.63 18.59 16.31
N ILE A 206 -4.77 18.45 15.30
CA ILE A 206 -3.59 17.57 15.35
C ILE A 206 -2.53 18.12 16.32
N GLU A 207 -2.26 19.44 16.27
CA GLU A 207 -1.32 20.12 17.18
C GLU A 207 -1.75 19.99 18.64
N ASP A 208 -3.03 20.21 18.93
CA ASP A 208 -3.55 20.25 20.31
C ASP A 208 -3.74 18.84 20.90
N LEU A 209 -4.22 17.88 20.09
CA LEU A 209 -4.71 16.59 20.58
C LEU A 209 -3.98 15.37 20.00
N GLY A 210 -3.30 15.52 18.87
CA GLY A 210 -2.75 14.42 18.09
C GLY A 210 -1.35 14.01 18.51
N LEU A 211 -0.40 14.94 18.44
CA LEU A 211 0.97 14.65 18.86
C LEU A 211 1.04 14.51 20.39
N GLY A 212 1.98 13.71 20.88
CA GLY A 212 2.38 13.63 22.28
C GLY A 212 3.70 14.36 22.53
N GLU A 213 4.35 14.12 23.66
CA GLU A 213 5.70 14.67 23.95
C GLU A 213 6.80 13.98 23.14
N THR A 214 6.44 12.97 22.35
CA THR A 214 7.35 12.16 21.53
C THR A 214 7.58 12.76 20.15
N PRO A 215 8.70 12.44 19.48
CA PRO A 215 9.03 13.00 18.17
C PRO A 215 8.08 12.55 17.04
N PHE A 216 7.38 11.43 17.21
CA PHE A 216 6.46 10.84 16.24
C PHE A 216 5.11 10.47 16.89
N PHE A 217 4.07 10.30 16.07
CA PHE A 217 2.78 9.74 16.51
C PHE A 217 2.94 8.26 16.96
N GLY A 218 3.91 7.54 16.38
CA GLY A 218 4.33 6.22 16.83
C GLY A 218 5.13 6.19 18.14
N GLY A 219 5.43 7.35 18.73
CA GLY A 219 6.29 7.48 19.90
C GLY A 219 7.72 7.84 19.50
N ASP A 220 8.69 7.02 19.89
CA ASP A 220 10.11 7.26 19.61
C ASP A 220 10.54 6.92 18.18
N ALA A 221 9.67 6.27 17.41
CA ALA A 221 9.89 5.89 16.01
C ALA A 221 8.63 6.13 15.17
N ILE A 222 8.80 6.20 13.84
CA ILE A 222 7.70 6.29 12.88
C ILE A 222 6.71 5.14 13.09
N GLY A 223 5.44 5.48 13.26
CA GLY A 223 4.31 4.56 13.22
C GLY A 223 3.40 4.79 12.02
N LEU A 224 2.31 4.04 11.97
CA LEU A 224 1.33 4.08 10.88
C LEU A 224 0.74 5.49 10.69
N VAL A 225 0.43 6.17 11.79
CA VAL A 225 -0.16 7.53 11.78
C VAL A 225 0.81 8.55 11.17
N ASP A 226 2.12 8.40 11.42
CA ASP A 226 3.14 9.28 10.81
C ASP A 226 3.14 9.14 9.29
N LEU A 227 3.00 7.91 8.76
CA LEU A 227 2.90 7.69 7.32
C LEU A 227 1.64 8.34 6.74
N VAL A 228 0.52 8.22 7.45
CA VAL A 228 -0.78 8.77 7.03
C VAL A 228 -0.74 10.30 6.98
N PHE A 229 -0.16 10.94 8.00
CA PHE A 229 0.03 12.39 8.06
C PHE A 229 1.19 12.91 7.23
N GLY A 230 2.05 12.06 6.64
CA GLY A 230 3.20 12.48 5.83
C GLY A 230 2.86 13.46 4.69
N VAL A 231 1.60 13.51 4.25
CA VAL A 231 1.08 14.56 3.35
C VAL A 231 1.30 15.98 3.92
N ILE A 232 1.15 16.18 5.22
CA ILE A 232 1.40 17.45 5.91
C ILE A 232 2.88 17.82 5.85
N ALA A 233 3.77 16.82 5.96
CA ALA A 233 5.22 17.06 6.00
C ALA A 233 5.82 17.50 4.66
N HIS A 234 5.21 17.10 3.54
CA HIS A 234 5.80 17.33 2.21
C HIS A 234 4.84 18.00 1.20
N TRP A 235 3.61 17.51 1.06
CA TRP A 235 2.65 18.05 0.07
C TRP A 235 2.01 19.37 0.52
N LEU A 236 1.80 19.58 1.82
CA LEU A 236 1.22 20.84 2.31
C LEU A 236 2.06 22.05 1.91
N GLY A 237 3.40 21.93 1.97
CA GLY A 237 4.28 23.01 1.52
C GLY A 237 4.09 23.34 0.03
N ALA A 238 3.91 22.34 -0.82
CA ALA A 238 3.63 22.57 -2.24
C ALA A 238 2.25 23.22 -2.45
N ILE A 239 1.25 22.81 -1.69
CA ILE A 239 -0.09 23.44 -1.69
C ILE A 239 0.00 24.91 -1.28
N GLU A 240 0.75 25.22 -0.21
CA GLU A 240 1.03 26.58 0.25
C GLU A 240 1.67 27.44 -0.85
N GLU A 241 2.71 26.91 -1.51
CA GLU A 241 3.40 27.63 -2.59
C GLU A 241 2.48 27.91 -3.77
N ILE A 242 1.73 26.91 -4.24
CA ILE A 242 0.83 27.04 -5.39
C ILE A 242 -0.30 28.04 -5.09
N ALA A 243 -0.85 27.99 -3.88
CA ALA A 243 -1.94 28.87 -3.48
C ALA A 243 -1.47 30.27 -3.05
N GLY A 244 -0.17 30.46 -2.78
CA GLY A 244 0.37 31.71 -2.24
C GLY A 244 -0.11 31.98 -0.80
N VAL A 245 -0.26 30.93 0.02
CA VAL A 245 -0.74 31.02 1.40
C VAL A 245 0.26 30.40 2.38
N LYS A 246 0.11 30.70 3.67
CA LYS A 246 0.87 30.06 4.74
C LYS A 246 -0.10 29.50 5.79
N LEU A 247 -0.01 28.20 6.05
CA LEU A 247 -0.87 27.44 6.94
C LEU A 247 -0.05 26.89 8.11
N LEU A 248 1.01 26.14 7.85
CA LEU A 248 1.84 25.50 8.88
C LEU A 248 2.94 26.46 9.37
N GLU A 249 2.53 27.44 10.19
CA GLU A 249 3.43 28.42 10.80
C GLU A 249 3.99 27.92 12.14
N THR A 250 5.31 28.01 12.36
CA THR A 250 5.99 27.48 13.57
C THR A 250 5.49 28.11 14.89
N ASN A 251 5.05 29.37 14.87
CA ASN A 251 4.50 30.06 16.04
C ASN A 251 3.09 29.56 16.43
N ARG A 252 2.36 28.94 15.49
CA ARG A 252 0.98 28.44 15.68
C ARG A 252 0.94 26.92 15.86
N PHE A 253 1.83 26.21 15.16
CA PHE A 253 1.89 24.75 15.14
C PHE A 253 3.33 24.26 15.44
N PRO A 254 3.93 24.65 16.58
CA PRO A 254 5.33 24.35 16.87
C PRO A 254 5.62 22.85 16.91
N ARG A 255 4.72 22.03 17.44
CA ARG A 255 4.94 20.58 17.59
C ARG A 255 4.81 19.88 16.25
N LEU A 256 3.80 20.23 15.48
CA LEU A 256 3.59 19.68 14.15
C LEU A 256 4.72 20.10 13.20
N HIS A 257 5.21 21.34 13.30
CA HIS A 257 6.41 21.76 12.56
C HIS A 257 7.67 20.99 13.00
N ALA A 258 7.87 20.74 14.30
CA ALA A 258 9.00 19.91 14.74
C ALA A 258 8.86 18.47 14.23
N TRP A 259 7.65 17.92 14.24
CA TRP A 259 7.34 16.61 13.70
C TRP A 259 7.62 16.50 12.20
N THR A 260 7.25 17.50 11.37
CA THR A 260 7.52 17.45 9.92
C THR A 260 9.02 17.39 9.63
N GLU A 261 9.82 18.14 10.39
CA GLU A 261 11.28 18.11 10.26
C GLU A 261 11.86 16.76 10.70
N ASN A 262 11.43 16.22 11.84
CA ASN A 262 11.85 14.90 12.31
C ASN A 262 11.47 13.80 11.30
N PHE A 263 10.24 13.83 10.78
CA PHE A 263 9.73 12.87 9.79
C PHE A 263 10.60 12.84 8.53
N LYS A 264 10.90 14.02 7.95
CA LYS A 264 11.74 14.13 6.74
C LYS A 264 13.20 13.76 6.98
N GLN A 265 13.67 13.75 8.23
CA GLN A 265 15.05 13.37 8.56
C GLN A 265 15.24 11.86 8.76
N VAL A 266 14.17 11.09 8.94
CA VAL A 266 14.27 9.62 9.00
C VAL A 266 14.81 9.10 7.67
N ALA A 267 15.91 8.35 7.71
CA ALA A 267 16.68 7.95 6.52
C ALA A 267 15.80 7.35 5.41
N VAL A 268 14.96 6.37 5.75
CA VAL A 268 14.04 5.73 4.80
C VAL A 268 13.05 6.72 4.20
N ILE A 269 12.54 7.67 4.98
CA ILE A 269 11.63 8.70 4.46
C ILE A 269 12.40 9.64 3.54
N LYS A 270 13.53 10.20 4.02
CA LYS A 270 14.36 11.15 3.28
C LYS A 270 14.77 10.64 1.90
N GLU A 271 15.17 9.37 1.81
CA GLU A 271 15.62 8.72 0.58
C GLU A 271 14.47 8.38 -0.38
N ASN A 272 13.22 8.41 0.11
CA ASN A 272 12.02 8.02 -0.64
C ASN A 272 10.94 9.11 -0.53
N LEU A 273 11.32 10.38 -0.48
CA LEU A 273 10.38 11.49 -0.73
C LEU A 273 10.34 11.76 -2.24
N PRO A 274 9.18 12.13 -2.81
CA PRO A 274 9.16 12.59 -4.19
C PRO A 274 9.95 13.90 -4.29
N ASP A 275 10.58 14.12 -5.44
CA ASP A 275 11.23 15.39 -5.71
C ASP A 275 10.22 16.54 -5.56
N TYR A 276 10.59 17.55 -4.77
CA TYR A 276 9.68 18.60 -4.37
C TYR A 276 9.35 19.53 -5.55
N ASP A 277 10.37 19.93 -6.32
CA ASP A 277 10.21 20.87 -7.42
C ASP A 277 9.41 20.24 -8.57
N GLU A 278 9.72 18.99 -8.92
CA GLU A 278 8.93 18.22 -9.88
C GLU A 278 7.48 18.08 -9.41
N MET A 279 7.25 17.77 -8.12
CA MET A 279 5.90 17.64 -7.55
C MET A 279 5.12 18.95 -7.64
N VAL A 280 5.75 20.09 -7.33
CA VAL A 280 5.13 21.41 -7.46
C VAL A 280 4.74 21.69 -8.92
N VAL A 281 5.64 21.45 -9.88
CA VAL A 281 5.36 21.62 -11.31
C VAL A 281 4.19 20.73 -11.75
N TYR A 282 4.21 19.46 -11.35
CA TYR A 282 3.14 18.51 -11.66
C TYR A 282 1.80 18.97 -11.10
N LEU A 283 1.75 19.39 -9.84
CA LEU A 283 0.51 19.84 -9.19
C LEU A 283 -0.02 21.13 -9.82
N LYS A 284 0.85 22.10 -10.16
CA LYS A 284 0.45 23.32 -10.91
C LYS A 284 -0.24 22.95 -12.23
N HIS A 285 0.38 22.08 -13.03
CA HIS A 285 -0.20 21.62 -14.29
C HIS A 285 -1.54 20.88 -14.08
N ARG A 286 -1.64 20.03 -13.05
CA ARG A 286 -2.89 19.33 -12.72
C ARG A 286 -4.02 20.27 -12.31
N VAL A 287 -3.70 21.32 -11.55
CA VAL A 287 -4.66 22.35 -11.16
C VAL A 287 -5.16 23.10 -12.39
N GLU A 288 -4.26 23.52 -13.29
CA GLU A 288 -4.62 24.20 -14.54
C GLU A 288 -5.55 23.33 -15.39
N VAL A 289 -5.20 22.06 -15.61
CA VAL A 289 -6.04 21.12 -16.38
C VAL A 289 -7.40 20.90 -15.72
N PHE A 290 -7.45 20.82 -14.38
CA PHE A 290 -8.71 20.62 -13.65
C PHE A 290 -9.64 21.82 -13.76
N GLN A 291 -9.11 23.04 -13.61
CA GLN A 291 -9.88 24.28 -13.61
C GLN A 291 -10.29 24.75 -15.02
N THR A 292 -9.53 24.36 -16.05
CA THR A 292 -9.85 24.70 -17.45
C THR A 292 -10.70 23.65 -18.15
N SER A 293 -10.91 22.49 -17.52
CA SER A 293 -11.75 21.42 -18.08
C SER A 293 -13.21 21.89 -18.17
N PRO A 294 -13.84 21.86 -19.37
CA PRO A 294 -15.23 22.29 -19.56
C PRO A 294 -16.27 21.32 -18.96
N TRP A 295 -15.83 20.33 -18.19
CA TRP A 295 -16.65 19.26 -17.60
C TRP A 295 -16.66 19.31 -16.06
N GLN A 296 -16.50 20.50 -15.47
CA GLN A 296 -16.94 20.76 -14.09
C GLN A 296 -18.46 20.89 -14.06
#